data_AF-S4RMV8-F1
#
_entry.id   AF-S4RMV8-F1
#
_cell.length_a   1.000
_cell.length_b   1.000
_cell.length_c   1.000
_cell.angle_alpha   90.00
_cell.angle_beta   90.00
_cell.angle_gamma   90.00
#
_symmetry.space_group_name_H-M   'P 1'
#
loop_
_entity.id
_entity.type
_entity.pdbx_description
1 polymer ?
#
loop_
_entity_poly.entity_id
_entity_poly.type
_entity_poly.pdbx_seq_one_letter_code
_entity_poly.pdbx_strand_id
1 'polypeptide(L)'
;GNVTPCHYDEQQNFFAQVKGYKRCILFPPEQFDCLYPYPIHHPCDRQSQVDFENPDYERFPNFRKAIGYETVVGPGDVLYIPMYWWHHIESLLDGGITISVNFWYKAAPAPKKIDYPLKAFQKVAITRNIEKMLGEALGDPHEVGPLLNMMVRGRYDSS
;
A
#
# COMPACT_ATOMS: atom_id res chain seq x y z
N GLY A 1 16.52 3.32 13.20
CA GLY A 1 17.37 2.68 12.17
C GLY A 1 16.88 3.14 10.80
N ASN A 2 17.32 2.53 9.71
CA ASN A 2 16.74 2.83 8.39
C ASN A 2 15.26 2.41 8.35
N VAL A 3 14.43 3.28 7.78
CA VAL A 3 12.98 3.07 7.63
C VAL A 3 12.62 3.05 6.14
N THR A 4 11.83 2.07 5.74
CA THR A 4 11.11 2.06 4.48
C THR A 4 9.65 2.39 4.79
N PRO A 5 9.14 3.57 4.37
CA PRO A 5 7.77 3.99 4.66
C PRO A 5 6.73 2.99 4.18
N CYS A 6 5.54 3.04 4.79
CA CYS A 6 4.43 2.14 4.47
C CYS A 6 4.03 2.22 3.00
N HIS A 7 4.05 1.10 2.29
CA HIS A 7 3.66 0.97 0.89
C HIS A 7 3.18 -0.44 0.57
N TYR A 8 2.57 -0.65 -0.60
CA TYR A 8 2.23 -1.99 -1.09
C TYR A 8 2.89 -2.31 -2.44
N ASP A 9 3.08 -3.60 -2.70
CA ASP A 9 3.62 -4.11 -3.96
C ASP A 9 2.56 -4.83 -4.80
N GLU A 10 2.72 -4.80 -6.13
CA GLU A 10 1.87 -5.53 -7.10
C GLU A 10 2.44 -6.91 -7.47
N GLN A 11 3.29 -7.46 -6.60
CA GLN A 11 3.85 -8.80 -6.73
C GLN A 11 3.75 -9.52 -5.39
N GLN A 12 3.71 -10.84 -5.41
CA GLN A 12 3.92 -11.66 -4.22
C GLN A 12 5.38 -11.55 -3.80
N ASN A 13 5.67 -11.54 -2.50
CA ASN A 13 7.03 -11.39 -1.99
C ASN A 13 7.32 -12.37 -0.85
N PHE A 14 8.39 -13.16 -0.99
CA PHE A 14 9.05 -13.80 0.15
C PHE A 14 10.24 -12.93 0.57
N PHE A 15 10.13 -12.32 1.74
CA PHE A 15 11.14 -11.47 2.35
C PHE A 15 12.04 -12.32 3.25
N ALA A 16 13.23 -12.67 2.76
CA ALA A 16 14.19 -13.50 3.48
C ALA A 16 15.23 -12.63 4.20
N GLN A 17 15.27 -12.72 5.53
CA GLN A 17 16.18 -11.93 6.35
C GLN A 17 17.53 -12.66 6.51
N VAL A 18 18.63 -11.99 6.16
CA VAL A 18 19.98 -12.57 6.12
C VAL A 18 20.86 -12.11 7.28
N LYS A 19 20.80 -10.83 7.65
CA LYS A 19 21.60 -10.26 8.74
C LYS A 19 20.85 -9.18 9.48
N GLY A 20 21.03 -9.13 10.80
CA GLY A 20 20.37 -8.14 11.67
C GLY A 20 18.86 -8.38 11.77
N TYR A 21 18.15 -7.45 12.38
CA TYR A 21 16.72 -7.59 12.66
C TYR A 21 15.93 -6.43 12.06
N LYS A 22 14.79 -6.76 11.46
CA LYS A 22 13.84 -5.78 10.93
C LYS A 22 12.48 -5.99 11.56
N ARG A 23 11.88 -4.90 12.03
CA ARG A 23 10.47 -4.86 12.41
C ARG A 23 9.65 -4.61 11.16
N CYS A 24 8.64 -5.44 10.94
CA CYS A 24 7.75 -5.38 9.81
C CYS A 24 6.32 -5.21 10.34
N ILE A 25 5.64 -4.16 9.91
CA ILE A 25 4.23 -3.90 10.23
C ILE A 25 3.44 -3.99 8.93
N LEU A 26 2.52 -4.95 8.85
CA LEU A 26 1.73 -5.24 7.67
C LEU A 26 0.28 -4.79 7.86
N PHE A 27 -0.34 -4.23 6.83
CA PHE A 27 -1.78 -3.92 6.83
C PHE A 27 -2.45 -4.58 5.63
N PRO A 28 -3.64 -5.17 5.83
CA PRO A 28 -4.36 -5.84 4.76
C PRO A 28 -4.90 -4.82 3.74
N PRO A 29 -5.15 -5.22 2.49
CA PRO A 29 -5.65 -4.32 1.42
C PRO A 29 -6.97 -3.61 1.77
N GLU A 30 -7.78 -4.21 2.65
CA GLU A 30 -9.03 -3.65 3.19
C GLU A 30 -8.82 -2.30 3.91
N GLN A 31 -7.61 -1.99 4.36
CA GLN A 31 -7.29 -0.74 5.06
C GLN A 31 -6.81 0.39 4.12
N PHE A 32 -7.04 0.26 2.80
CA PHE A 32 -6.69 1.29 1.81
C PHE A 32 -7.15 2.71 2.22
N ASP A 33 -8.40 2.84 2.68
CA ASP A 33 -9.00 4.12 3.10
C ASP A 33 -8.41 4.69 4.40
N CYS A 34 -7.64 3.89 5.14
CA CYS A 34 -6.91 4.32 6.33
C CYS A 34 -5.48 4.76 6.02
N LEU A 35 -4.91 4.32 4.89
CA LEU A 35 -3.49 4.46 4.57
C LEU A 35 -3.20 5.48 3.45
N TYR A 36 -4.24 6.03 2.82
CA TYR A 36 -4.16 7.22 1.97
C TYR A 36 -2.98 7.19 0.98
N PRO A 37 -2.98 6.27 -0.02
CA PRO A 37 -1.92 6.24 -1.02
C PRO A 37 -1.80 7.57 -1.75
N TYR A 38 -0.59 7.88 -2.22
CA TYR A 38 -0.44 8.92 -3.23
C TYR A 38 -1.21 8.56 -4.52
N PRO A 39 -1.70 9.57 -5.28
CA PRO A 39 -2.29 9.34 -6.60
C PRO A 39 -1.35 8.57 -7.52
N ILE A 40 -1.86 7.76 -8.44
CA ILE A 40 -1.00 6.83 -9.20
C ILE A 40 0.07 7.50 -10.07
N HIS A 41 -0.14 8.77 -10.44
CA HIS A 41 0.77 9.54 -11.29
C HIS A 41 1.81 10.32 -10.48
N HIS A 42 1.72 10.28 -9.15
CA HIS A 42 2.70 10.88 -8.26
C HIS A 42 3.97 10.02 -8.18
N PRO A 43 5.19 10.60 -8.04
CA PRO A 43 6.44 9.82 -7.93
C PRO A 43 6.45 8.80 -6.78
N CYS A 44 5.66 9.03 -5.73
CA CYS A 44 5.49 8.14 -4.57
C CYS A 44 4.28 7.19 -4.71
N ASP A 45 3.83 6.87 -5.92
CA ASP A 45 2.76 5.88 -6.17
C ASP A 45 2.95 4.62 -5.29
N ARG A 46 1.82 4.15 -4.73
CA ARG A 46 1.70 3.00 -3.80
C ARG A 46 2.24 3.21 -2.39
N GLN A 47 2.88 4.36 -2.10
CA GLN A 47 3.27 4.71 -0.74
C GLN A 47 2.12 5.43 -0.02
N SER A 48 2.04 5.24 1.30
CA SER A 48 1.16 6.00 2.18
C SER A 48 1.61 7.46 2.23
N GLN A 49 0.65 8.39 2.19
CA GLN A 49 0.91 9.81 2.45
C GLN A 49 1.10 10.11 3.94
N VAL A 50 0.67 9.19 4.81
CA VAL A 50 0.73 9.36 6.26
C VAL A 50 2.17 9.15 6.74
N ASP A 51 2.69 10.13 7.47
CA ASP A 51 3.87 9.98 8.31
C ASP A 51 3.48 9.21 9.58
N PHE A 52 4.03 8.01 9.75
CA PHE A 52 3.68 7.13 10.87
C PHE A 52 4.27 7.60 12.21
N GLU A 53 5.34 8.40 12.19
CA GLU A 53 5.95 8.96 13.41
C GLU A 53 5.19 10.20 13.88
N ASN A 54 4.62 10.97 12.95
CA ASN A 54 3.83 12.16 13.26
C ASN A 54 2.59 12.30 12.35
N PRO A 55 1.54 11.49 12.56
CA PRO A 55 0.38 11.48 11.67
C PRO A 55 -0.45 12.77 11.72
N ASP A 56 -0.68 13.38 10.55
CA ASP A 56 -1.64 14.48 10.40
C ASP A 56 -3.07 13.92 10.34
N TYR A 57 -3.73 13.86 11.49
CA TYR A 57 -5.08 13.31 11.60
C TYR A 57 -6.19 14.24 11.08
N GLU A 58 -5.90 15.51 10.82
CA GLU A 58 -6.85 16.40 10.15
C GLU A 58 -6.94 16.04 8.66
N ARG A 59 -5.78 15.77 8.04
CA ARG A 59 -5.71 15.29 6.66
C ARG A 59 -6.06 13.82 6.50
N PHE A 60 -5.68 12.98 7.46
CA PHE A 60 -5.79 11.51 7.39
C PHE A 60 -6.59 10.91 8.55
N PRO A 61 -7.86 11.31 8.76
CA PRO A 61 -8.61 10.97 9.97
C PRO A 61 -8.84 9.46 10.16
N ASN A 62 -8.99 8.68 9.07
CA ASN A 62 -9.19 7.24 9.17
C ASN A 62 -7.92 6.47 9.59
N PHE A 63 -6.74 7.10 9.56
CA PHE A 63 -5.51 6.43 10.00
C PHE A 63 -5.59 6.01 11.47
N ARG A 64 -6.40 6.69 12.30
CA ARG A 64 -6.70 6.30 13.69
C ARG A 64 -7.30 4.89 13.82
N LYS A 65 -7.89 4.36 12.75
CA LYS A 65 -8.55 3.05 12.69
C LYS A 65 -7.63 1.97 12.11
N ALA A 66 -6.42 2.32 11.68
CA ALA A 66 -5.50 1.36 11.09
C ALA A 66 -5.01 0.35 12.15
N ILE A 67 -5.04 -0.94 11.80
CA ILE A 67 -4.61 -2.05 12.67
C ILE A 67 -3.57 -2.86 11.92
N GLY A 68 -2.33 -2.82 12.41
CA GLY A 68 -1.20 -3.52 11.82
C GLY A 68 -0.99 -4.93 12.39
N TYR A 69 -0.50 -5.82 11.55
CA TYR A 69 0.07 -7.12 11.93
C TYR A 69 1.58 -6.96 12.02
N GLU A 70 2.13 -7.11 13.22
CA GLU A 70 3.54 -6.82 13.47
C GLU A 70 4.35 -8.11 13.69
N THR A 71 5.57 -8.11 13.18
CA THR A 71 6.59 -9.10 13.53
C THR A 71 7.99 -8.49 13.49
N VAL A 72 8.96 -9.15 14.14
CA VAL A 72 10.38 -8.88 13.97
C VAL A 72 11.03 -10.10 13.34
N VAL A 73 11.65 -9.92 12.17
CA VAL A 73 12.37 -10.98 11.47
C VAL A 73 13.87 -10.87 11.73
N GLY A 74 14.51 -12.00 12.00
CA GLY A 74 15.95 -12.16 12.20
C GLY A 74 16.59 -13.08 11.16
N PRO A 75 17.91 -13.32 11.25
CA PRO A 75 18.63 -14.17 10.29
C PRO A 75 18.02 -15.57 10.17
N GLY A 76 17.65 -15.96 8.95
CA GLY A 76 17.04 -17.25 8.64
C GLY A 76 15.50 -17.22 8.57
N ASP A 77 14.87 -16.16 9.06
CA ASP A 77 13.43 -15.99 8.95
C ASP A 77 13.02 -15.58 7.53
N VAL A 78 11.86 -16.08 7.10
CA VAL A 78 11.21 -15.69 5.85
C VAL A 78 9.81 -15.21 6.16
N LEU A 79 9.55 -13.94 5.84
CA LEU A 79 8.22 -13.35 5.92
C LEU A 79 7.55 -13.41 4.55
N TYR A 80 6.38 -14.03 4.48
CA TYR A 80 5.52 -13.88 3.31
C TYR A 80 4.77 -12.55 3.39
N ILE A 81 5.00 -11.68 2.41
CA ILE A 81 4.28 -10.43 2.22
C ILE A 81 3.37 -10.63 1.00
N PRO A 82 2.06 -10.84 1.20
CA PRO A 82 1.15 -11.08 0.09
C PRO A 82 1.00 -9.83 -0.77
N MET A 83 0.78 -10.03 -2.08
CA MET A 83 0.49 -8.95 -3.01
C MET A 83 -0.63 -8.03 -2.49
N TYR A 84 -0.46 -6.71 -2.69
CA TYR A 84 -1.31 -5.62 -2.19
C TYR A 84 -1.34 -5.43 -0.67
N TRP A 85 -0.63 -6.24 0.13
CA TRP A 85 -0.48 -5.94 1.54
C TRP A 85 0.50 -4.78 1.72
N TRP A 86 0.04 -3.81 2.49
CA TRP A 86 0.86 -2.69 2.91
C TRP A 86 1.91 -3.20 3.89
N HIS A 87 3.11 -2.65 3.84
CA HIS A 87 4.17 -3.00 4.75
C HIS A 87 5.06 -1.79 5.04
N HIS A 88 5.27 -1.54 6.34
CA HIS A 88 6.27 -0.62 6.88
C HIS A 88 7.40 -1.46 7.46
N ILE A 89 8.63 -1.19 7.05
CA ILE A 89 9.79 -2.00 7.43
C ILE A 89 10.87 -1.09 8.00
N GLU A 90 11.29 -1.35 9.23
CA GLU A 90 12.34 -0.60 9.90
C GLU A 90 13.43 -1.51 10.45
N SER A 91 14.67 -1.08 10.30
CA SER A 91 15.80 -1.72 11.00
C SER A 91 15.79 -1.28 12.45
N LEU A 92 15.87 -2.24 13.38
CA LEU A 92 15.90 -1.93 14.81
C LEU A 92 17.04 -0.96 15.14
N LEU A 93 16.77 -0.03 16.07
CA LEU A 93 17.79 0.87 16.60
C LEU A 93 18.94 0.07 17.21
N ASP A 94 20.17 0.55 17.02
CA ASP A 94 21.40 -0.04 17.57
C ASP A 94 21.69 -1.50 17.16
N GLY A 95 20.95 -2.06 16.20
CA GLY A 95 21.10 -3.43 15.70
C GLY A 95 22.20 -3.64 14.64
N GLY A 96 22.96 -2.60 14.32
CA GLY A 96 23.96 -2.61 13.26
C GLY A 96 23.36 -2.71 11.85
N ILE A 97 24.17 -3.16 10.88
CA ILE A 97 23.77 -3.31 9.48
C ILE A 97 22.76 -4.46 9.33
N THR A 98 21.65 -4.20 8.63
CA THR A 98 20.67 -5.22 8.24
C THR A 98 20.80 -5.60 6.76
N ILE A 99 20.58 -6.88 6.43
CA ILE A 99 20.62 -7.41 5.06
C ILE A 99 19.41 -8.33 4.87
N SER A 100 18.68 -8.14 3.78
CA SER A 100 17.52 -8.95 3.38
C SER A 100 17.56 -9.21 1.88
N VAL A 101 16.96 -10.32 1.44
CA VAL A 101 16.79 -10.68 0.03
C VAL A 101 15.30 -10.95 -0.22
N ASN A 102 14.74 -10.28 -1.22
CA ASN A 102 13.34 -10.43 -1.61
C ASN A 102 13.22 -11.32 -2.84
N PHE A 103 12.21 -12.17 -2.86
CA PHE A 103 11.84 -12.99 -4.01
C PHE A 103 10.46 -12.55 -4.51
N TRP A 104 10.43 -11.80 -5.60
CA TRP A 104 9.19 -11.30 -6.20
C TRP A 104 8.63 -12.25 -7.25
N TYR A 105 7.34 -12.54 -7.15
CA TYR A 105 6.60 -13.37 -8.10
C TYR A 105 5.38 -12.60 -8.60
N LYS A 106 5.17 -12.61 -9.93
CA LYS A 106 3.90 -12.15 -10.50
C LYS A 106 2.76 -12.99 -9.96
N ALA A 107 1.64 -12.34 -9.65
CA ALA A 107 0.44 -13.06 -9.24
C ALA A 107 -0.08 -14.00 -10.33
N ALA A 108 -0.88 -14.96 -9.88
CA ALA A 108 -1.67 -15.79 -10.80
C ALA A 108 -2.54 -14.88 -11.68
N PRO A 109 -2.80 -15.30 -12.94
CA PRO A 109 -3.73 -14.58 -13.81
C PRO A 109 -5.10 -14.39 -13.15
N ALA A 110 -5.80 -13.33 -13.54
CA ALA A 110 -7.17 -13.13 -13.10
C ALA A 110 -8.02 -14.37 -13.42
N PRO A 111 -8.88 -14.83 -12.50
CA PRO A 111 -9.71 -16.00 -12.73
C PRO A 111 -10.66 -15.74 -13.90
N LYS A 112 -10.96 -16.79 -14.68
CA LYS A 112 -11.91 -16.70 -15.81
C LYS A 112 -13.32 -16.29 -15.36
N LYS A 113 -13.71 -16.69 -14.14
CA LYS A 113 -14.96 -16.31 -13.51
C LYS A 113 -14.65 -15.40 -12.33
N ILE A 114 -15.30 -14.24 -12.28
CA ILE A 114 -15.20 -13.31 -11.17
C ILE A 114 -16.32 -13.62 -10.18
N ASP A 115 -15.95 -13.96 -8.96
CA ASP A 115 -16.89 -14.16 -7.86
C ASP A 115 -17.15 -12.83 -7.14
N TYR A 116 -18.40 -12.62 -6.73
CA TYR A 116 -18.85 -11.43 -6.01
C TYR A 116 -19.29 -11.80 -4.57
N PRO A 117 -19.14 -10.88 -3.59
CA PRO A 117 -18.56 -9.54 -3.72
C PRO A 117 -17.04 -9.57 -3.97
N LEU A 118 -16.54 -8.54 -4.65
CA LEU A 118 -15.10 -8.42 -4.95
C LEU A 118 -14.27 -8.32 -3.66
N LYS A 119 -13.11 -8.98 -3.66
CA LYS A 119 -12.10 -8.87 -2.61
C LYS A 119 -11.45 -7.48 -2.62
N ALA A 120 -10.90 -7.02 -1.49
CA ALA A 120 -10.36 -5.67 -1.38
C ALA A 120 -9.23 -5.40 -2.39
N PHE A 121 -8.30 -6.34 -2.59
CA PHE A 121 -7.23 -6.17 -3.57
C PHE A 121 -7.74 -5.99 -5.02
N GLN A 122 -8.89 -6.61 -5.36
CA GLN A 122 -9.51 -6.43 -6.67
C GLN A 122 -10.08 -5.01 -6.81
N LYS A 123 -10.65 -4.46 -5.72
CA LYS A 123 -11.10 -3.07 -5.68
C LYS A 123 -9.93 -2.09 -5.80
N VAL A 124 -8.81 -2.35 -5.12
CA VAL A 124 -7.57 -1.58 -5.27
C VAL A 124 -7.10 -1.57 -6.72
N ALA A 125 -7.07 -2.73 -7.39
CA ALA A 125 -6.71 -2.82 -8.80
C ALA A 125 -7.69 -2.03 -9.70
N ILE A 126 -8.99 -2.05 -9.42
CA ILE A 126 -9.98 -1.22 -10.14
C ILE A 126 -9.70 0.27 -9.95
N THR A 127 -9.48 0.73 -8.71
CA THR A 127 -9.17 2.13 -8.40
C THR A 127 -7.95 2.61 -9.20
N ARG A 128 -6.86 1.84 -9.18
CA ARG A 128 -5.64 2.15 -9.94
C ARG A 128 -5.89 2.24 -11.45
N ASN A 129 -6.66 1.29 -11.99
CA ASN A 129 -6.98 1.29 -13.42
C ASN A 129 -7.86 2.48 -13.82
N ILE A 130 -8.81 2.90 -12.98
CA ILE A 130 -9.63 4.09 -13.23
C ILE A 130 -8.76 5.34 -13.30
N GLU A 131 -7.89 5.59 -12.31
CA GLU A 131 -6.99 6.76 -12.33
C GLU A 131 -6.06 6.76 -13.55
N LYS A 132 -5.62 5.56 -13.99
CA LYS A 132 -4.77 5.39 -15.16
C LYS A 132 -5.51 5.76 -16.44
N MET A 133 -6.69 5.17 -16.62
CA MET A 133 -7.54 5.45 -17.78
C MET A 133 -7.95 6.92 -17.86
N LEU A 134 -8.25 7.55 -16.73
CA LEU A 134 -8.57 8.98 -16.69
C LEU A 134 -7.36 9.83 -17.06
N GLY A 135 -6.17 9.55 -16.53
CA GLY A 135 -4.96 10.28 -16.89
C GLY A 135 -4.63 10.18 -18.38
N GLU A 136 -4.77 8.98 -18.96
CA GLU A 136 -4.60 8.76 -20.40
C GLU A 136 -5.66 9.49 -21.23
N ALA A 137 -6.94 9.43 -20.83
CA ALA A 137 -8.05 10.03 -21.57
C ALA A 137 -8.05 11.57 -21.52
N LEU A 138 -7.61 12.16 -20.40
CA LEU A 138 -7.54 13.62 -20.23
C LEU A 138 -6.29 14.23 -20.88
N GLY A 139 -5.25 13.43 -21.10
CA GLY A 139 -3.96 13.91 -21.63
C GLY A 139 -3.12 14.71 -20.61
N ASP A 140 -3.65 14.94 -19.40
CA ASP A 140 -2.95 15.58 -18.28
C ASP A 140 -3.32 14.89 -16.95
N PRO A 141 -2.37 14.23 -16.27
CA PRO A 141 -2.60 13.63 -14.95
C PRO A 141 -3.11 14.58 -13.87
N HIS A 142 -2.85 15.89 -13.96
CA HIS A 142 -3.29 16.87 -12.96
C HIS A 142 -4.82 17.10 -12.99
N GLU A 143 -5.48 16.78 -14.10
CA GLU A 143 -6.93 16.92 -14.28
C GLU A 143 -7.72 15.74 -13.69
N VAL A 144 -7.06 14.63 -13.33
CA VAL A 144 -7.72 13.44 -12.76
C VAL A 144 -8.40 13.78 -11.43
N GLY A 145 -7.70 14.46 -10.51
CA GLY A 145 -8.24 14.84 -9.20
C GLY A 145 -9.44 15.79 -9.28
N PRO A 146 -9.35 16.91 -10.01
CA PRO A 146 -10.47 17.81 -10.27
C PRO A 146 -11.69 17.09 -10.86
N LEU A 147 -11.49 16.21 -11.85
CA LEU A 147 -12.58 15.45 -12.46
C LEU A 147 -13.25 14.50 -11.47
N LEU A 148 -12.47 13.73 -10.70
CA LEU A 148 -12.99 12.83 -9.65
C LEU A 148 -13.82 13.61 -8.63
N ASN A 149 -13.31 14.75 -8.15
CA ASN A 149 -14.04 15.62 -7.22
C ASN A 149 -15.37 16.12 -7.82
N MET A 150 -15.38 16.54 -9.08
CA MET A 150 -16.59 16.99 -9.77
C MET A 150 -17.64 15.86 -9.88
N MET A 151 -17.20 14.62 -10.09
CA MET A 151 -18.11 13.47 -10.20
C MET A 151 -18.73 13.06 -8.87
N VAL A 152 -18.01 13.25 -7.76
CA VAL A 152 -18.43 12.79 -6.43
C VAL A 152 -19.26 13.84 -5.70
N ARG A 153 -18.76 15.10 -5.68
CA ARG A 153 -19.28 16.18 -4.84
C ARG A 153 -20.77 16.45 -5.06
N GLY A 154 -21.55 16.35 -4.00
CA GLY A 154 -23.01 16.53 -3.98
C GLY A 154 -23.81 15.42 -4.66
N ARG A 155 -23.17 14.31 -5.05
CA ARG A 155 -23.80 13.17 -5.73
C ARG A 155 -23.63 11.86 -4.96
N TYR A 156 -22.47 11.65 -4.35
CA TYR A 156 -22.13 10.44 -3.60
C TYR A 156 -21.69 10.71 -2.15
N ASP A 157 -21.67 11.98 -1.74
CA ASP A 157 -21.25 12.44 -0.40
C ASP A 157 -22.29 12.12 0.71
N SER A 158 -23.48 11.67 0.32
CA SER A 158 -24.57 11.36 1.24
C SER A 158 -24.60 9.87 1.57
N SER A 159 -23.80 9.48 2.56
CA SER A 159 -23.97 8.26 3.37
C SER A 159 -23.38 8.46 4.77
#